data_AF-A0A381VYR7-F1
#
_entry.id   AF-A0A381VYR7-F1
#
_cell.length_a   1.000
_cell.length_b   1.000
_cell.length_c   1.000
_cell.angle_alpha   90.00
_cell.angle_beta   90.00
_cell.angle_gamma   90.00
#
_symmetry.space_group_name_H-M   'P 1'
#
loop_
_entity.id
_entity.type
_entity.pdbx_description
1 polymer ?
#
loop_
_entity_poly.entity_id
_entity_poly.type
_entity_poly.pdbx_seq_one_letter_code
_entity_poly.pdbx_strand_id
1 'polypeptide(L)'
;MEAGLSDCRAVFHGATRIALRDGQLSNGEKRLLVKLAHALRLEEEEPKQVYDAVVRGTGPGAGRQISELEMRLVYEQVLEAVLIHTDRSDDELTLVAYLRRAFS
;
A
#
# COMPACT_ATOMS: atom_id res chain seq x y z
N MET A 1 14.43 -1.73 17.91
CA MET A 1 14.28 -1.60 16.44
C MET A 1 13.08 -2.43 16.07
N GLU A 2 11.93 -1.82 15.85
CA GLU A 2 10.83 -2.52 15.17
C GLU A 2 11.33 -2.76 13.75
N ALA A 3 11.41 -4.02 13.32
CA ALA A 3 11.82 -4.30 11.94
C ALA A 3 10.73 -3.76 11.00
N GLY A 4 11.11 -2.86 10.10
CA GLY A 4 10.23 -2.38 9.04
C GLY A 4 9.66 -3.55 8.22
N LEU A 5 8.50 -3.33 7.62
CA LEU A 5 7.83 -4.33 6.78
C LEU A 5 8.63 -4.51 5.48
N SER A 6 9.38 -5.61 5.39
CA SER A 6 10.16 -6.00 4.21
C SER A 6 9.40 -6.90 3.24
N ASP A 7 8.15 -7.27 3.53
CA ASP A 7 7.34 -8.13 2.67
C ASP A 7 6.33 -7.30 1.86
N CYS A 8 6.35 -7.42 0.53
CA CYS A 8 5.50 -6.61 -0.35
C CYS A 8 4.00 -6.82 -0.10
N ARG A 9 3.54 -8.05 0.16
CA ARG A 9 2.13 -8.35 0.41
C ARG A 9 1.70 -7.83 1.77
N ALA A 10 2.57 -7.88 2.77
CA ALA A 10 2.31 -7.31 4.08
C ALA A 10 2.16 -5.78 4.01
N VAL A 11 3.04 -5.11 3.26
CA VAL A 11 2.95 -3.65 3.03
C VAL A 11 1.64 -3.30 2.33
N PHE A 12 1.31 -4.02 1.25
CA PHE A 12 0.08 -3.78 0.48
C PHE A 12 -1.17 -4.05 1.32
N HIS A 13 -1.19 -5.12 2.12
CA HIS A 13 -2.31 -5.46 3.01
C HIS A 13 -2.61 -4.39 4.03
N GLY A 14 -1.58 -3.84 4.69
CA GLY A 14 -1.76 -2.73 5.62
C GLY A 14 -2.32 -1.49 4.94
N ALA A 15 -1.86 -1.17 3.72
CA ALA A 15 -2.41 -0.06 2.93
C ALA A 15 -3.88 -0.31 2.54
N THR A 16 -4.20 -1.50 2.03
CA THR A 16 -5.58 -1.88 1.66
C THR A 16 -6.50 -1.85 2.87
N ARG A 17 -6.04 -2.26 4.05
CA ARG A 17 -6.83 -2.19 5.29
C ARG A 17 -7.11 -0.76 5.74
N ILE A 18 -6.16 0.15 5.55
CA ILE A 18 -6.37 1.58 5.84
C ILE A 18 -7.39 2.17 4.86
N ALA A 19 -7.22 1.91 3.57
CA ALA A 19 -8.11 2.42 2.53
C ALA A 19 -9.53 1.86 2.64
N LEU A 20 -9.71 0.61 3.09
CA LEU A 20 -11.03 -0.01 3.28
C LEU A 20 -11.67 0.27 4.64
N ARG A 21 -11.13 1.18 5.45
CA ARG A 21 -11.59 1.38 6.84
C ARG A 21 -13.07 1.76 6.93
N ASP A 22 -13.57 2.53 5.98
CA ASP A 22 -14.98 2.96 5.91
C ASP A 22 -15.87 1.98 5.11
N GLY A 23 -15.29 0.87 4.62
CA GLY A 23 -15.97 -0.15 3.84
C GLY A 23 -16.15 0.19 2.36
N GLN A 24 -15.61 1.31 1.87
CA GLN A 24 -15.62 1.70 0.46
C GLN A 24 -14.20 2.05 0.00
N LEU A 25 -14.02 2.15 -1.31
CA LEU A 25 -12.79 2.72 -1.88
C LEU A 25 -13.17 3.86 -2.79
N SER A 26 -12.73 5.06 -2.42
CA SER A 26 -12.79 6.23 -3.28
C SER A 26 -11.93 6.04 -4.53
N ASN A 27 -12.15 6.88 -5.55
CA ASN A 27 -11.31 6.83 -6.76
C ASN A 27 -9.85 7.18 -6.47
N GLY A 28 -9.61 8.06 -5.49
CA GLY A 28 -8.27 8.41 -5.03
C GLY A 28 -7.54 7.23 -4.40
N GLU A 29 -8.20 6.55 -3.46
CA GLU A 29 -7.65 5.35 -2.80
C GLU A 29 -7.43 4.21 -3.79
N LYS A 30 -8.36 3.95 -4.71
CA LYS A 30 -8.17 2.95 -5.78
C LYS A 30 -6.92 3.26 -6.60
N ARG A 31 -6.76 4.51 -7.03
CA ARG A 31 -5.60 4.96 -7.80
C ARG A 31 -4.30 4.76 -7.02
N LEU A 32 -4.27 5.11 -5.73
CA LEU A 32 -3.08 4.90 -4.89
C LEU A 32 -2.78 3.43 -4.66
N LEU A 33 -3.79 2.58 -4.43
CA LEU A 33 -3.59 1.14 -4.30
C LEU A 33 -3.06 0.53 -5.61
N VAL A 34 -3.60 0.92 -6.77
CA VAL A 34 -3.07 0.47 -8.07
C VAL A 34 -1.61 0.90 -8.26
N LYS A 35 -1.28 2.16 -7.95
CA LYS A 35 0.09 2.67 -8.03
C LYS A 35 1.03 1.93 -7.07
N LEU A 36 0.58 1.66 -5.84
CA LEU A 36 1.34 0.93 -4.84
C LEU A 36 1.59 -0.53 -5.25
N ALA A 37 0.57 -1.23 -5.76
CA ALA A 37 0.71 -2.60 -6.26
C ALA A 37 1.77 -2.68 -7.38
N HIS A 38 1.71 -1.73 -8.32
CA HIS A 38 2.70 -1.62 -9.38
C HIS A 38 4.11 -1.31 -8.84
N ALA A 39 4.23 -0.35 -7.92
CA ALA A 39 5.52 0.02 -7.33
C ALA A 39 6.16 -1.13 -6.54
N LEU A 40 5.36 -1.92 -5.83
CA LEU A 40 5.78 -3.14 -5.11
C LEU A 40 6.10 -4.32 -6.04
N ARG A 41 5.73 -4.22 -7.32
CA ARG A 41 5.86 -5.27 -8.34
C ARG A 41 5.09 -6.53 -7.94
N LEU A 42 3.86 -6.35 -7.47
CA LEU A 42 2.96 -7.46 -7.21
C LEU A 42 2.59 -8.17 -8.53
N GLU A 43 2.47 -9.49 -8.50
CA GLU A 43 1.95 -10.26 -9.63
C GLU A 43 0.46 -9.95 -9.84
N GLU A 44 -0.06 -10.23 -11.04
CA GLU A 44 -1.42 -9.83 -11.47
C GLU A 44 -2.52 -10.25 -10.47
N GLU A 45 -2.41 -11.45 -9.88
CA GLU A 45 -3.39 -11.99 -8.94
C GLU A 45 -3.16 -11.54 -7.49
N GLU A 46 -1.96 -11.11 -7.12
CA GLU A 46 -1.61 -10.79 -5.73
C GLU A 46 -2.43 -9.64 -5.13
N PRO A 47 -2.69 -8.51 -5.82
CA PRO A 47 -3.52 -7.44 -5.29
C PRO A 47 -4.92 -7.91 -4.90
N LYS A 48 -5.54 -8.73 -5.75
CA LYS A 48 -6.87 -9.28 -5.50
C LYS A 48 -6.85 -10.26 -4.32
N GLN A 49 -5.86 -11.14 -4.25
CA GLN A 49 -5.72 -12.08 -3.13
C GLN A 49 -5.53 -11.35 -1.80
N VAL A 50 -4.73 -10.27 -1.78
CA VAL A 50 -4.52 -9.46 -0.57
C VAL A 50 -5.79 -8.69 -0.21
N TYR A 51 -6.48 -8.09 -1.18
CA TYR A 51 -7.77 -7.44 -0.96
C TYR A 51 -8.78 -8.41 -0.32
N ASP A 52 -8.91 -9.60 -0.90
CA ASP A 52 -9.76 -10.67 -0.40
C ASP A 52 -9.39 -11.10 1.02
N ALA A 53 -8.08 -11.12 1.34
CA ALA A 53 -7.60 -11.40 2.69
C ALA A 53 -8.01 -10.32 3.69
N VAL A 54 -7.95 -9.03 3.30
CA VAL A 54 -8.47 -7.93 4.15
C VAL A 54 -9.96 -8.11 4.39
N VAL A 55 -10.75 -8.38 3.35
CA VAL A 55 -12.22 -8.58 3.46
C VAL A 55 -12.55 -9.78 4.35
N ARG A 56 -11.78 -10.86 4.27
CA ARG A 56 -11.96 -12.07 5.10
C ARG A 56 -11.34 -11.95 6.51
N GLY A 57 -10.61 -10.88 6.81
CA GLY A 57 -9.89 -10.73 8.08
C GLY A 57 -8.71 -11.71 8.25
N THR A 58 -8.14 -12.21 7.15
CA THR A 58 -7.01 -13.14 7.16
C THR A 58 -5.69 -12.41 6.89
N GLY A 59 -4.57 -13.10 7.16
CA GLY A 59 -3.25 -12.59 6.85
C GLY A 59 -2.97 -12.49 5.34
N PRO A 60 -1.98 -11.67 4.93
CA PRO A 60 -1.65 -11.43 3.52
C PRO A 60 -1.02 -12.62 2.77
N GLY A 61 -0.61 -13.66 3.50
CA GLY A 61 0.33 -14.66 2.97
C GLY A 61 1.75 -14.10 2.88
N ALA A 62 2.69 -14.94 2.43
CA ALA A 62 4.07 -14.51 2.18
C ALA A 62 4.19 -13.88 0.79
N GLY A 63 4.88 -12.76 0.72
CA GLY A 63 5.26 -12.07 -0.50
C GLY A 63 6.77 -12.07 -0.71
N ARG A 64 7.17 -11.41 -1.80
CA ARG A 64 8.58 -11.14 -2.09
C ARG A 64 9.14 -10.14 -1.08
N GLN A 65 10.39 -10.35 -0.69
CA GLN A 65 11.11 -9.38 0.11
C GLN A 65 11.53 -8.16 -0.75
N ILE A 66 11.34 -6.97 -0.19
CA ILE A 66 11.78 -5.71 -0.77
C ILE A 66 13.01 -5.19 -0.01
N SER A 67 14.00 -4.72 -0.77
CA SER A 67 15.20 -4.07 -0.25
C SER A 67 14.91 -2.64 0.23
N GLU A 68 15.80 -2.06 1.04
CA GLU A 68 15.68 -0.66 1.47
C GLU A 68 15.62 0.33 0.30
N LEU A 69 16.35 0.05 -0.79
CA LEU A 69 16.29 0.89 -2.00
C LEU A 69 14.91 0.80 -2.64
N GLU A 70 14.34 -0.40 -2.75
CA GLU A 70 12.99 -0.58 -3.27
C GLU A 70 11.95 0.10 -2.38
N MET A 71 12.08 0.03 -1.05
CA MET A 71 11.20 0.74 -0.11
C MET A 71 11.18 2.25 -0.39
N ARG A 72 12.35 2.88 -0.58
CA ARG A 72 12.46 4.31 -0.92
C ARG A 72 11.79 4.63 -2.25
N LEU A 73 12.06 3.82 -3.29
CA LEU A 73 11.47 4.01 -4.61
C LEU A 73 9.95 3.83 -4.62
N VAL A 74 9.43 2.90 -3.81
CA VAL A 74 7.98 2.70 -3.63
C VAL A 74 7.37 3.92 -2.96
N TYR A 75 7.98 4.40 -1.87
CA TYR A 75 7.51 5.58 -1.16
C TYR A 75 7.48 6.82 -2.04
N GLU A 76 8.56 7.09 -2.79
CA GLU A 76 8.66 8.24 -3.70
C GLU A 76 7.58 8.21 -4.78
N GLN A 77 7.36 7.06 -5.41
CA GLN A 77 6.35 6.90 -6.47
C GLN A 77 4.91 7.11 -5.98
N VAL A 78 4.59 6.67 -4.76
CA VAL A 78 3.26 6.88 -4.17
C VAL A 78 3.10 8.32 -3.70
N LEU A 79 4.14 8.91 -3.10
CA LEU A 79 4.15 10.31 -2.69
C LEU A 79 3.95 11.24 -3.90
N GLU A 80 4.65 10.99 -5.01
CA GLU A 80 4.47 11.73 -6.26
C GLU A 80 3.02 11.68 -6.74
N ALA A 81 2.41 10.49 -6.73
CA ALA A 81 1.02 10.32 -7.14
C ALA A 81 0.05 11.16 -6.28
N VAL A 82 0.30 11.28 -4.98
CA VAL A 82 -0.50 12.14 -4.09
C VAL A 82 -0.24 13.63 -4.35
N LEU A 83 1.00 14.02 -4.63
CA LEU A 83 1.37 15.43 -4.81
C LEU A 83 0.88 16.03 -6.14
N ILE A 84 0.76 15.22 -7.20
CA ILE A 84 0.28 15.66 -8.52
C ILE A 84 -1.21 16.00 -8.50
N HIS A 85 -2.00 15.34 -7.67
CA HIS A 85 -3.44 15.55 -7.61
C HIS A 85 -3.79 16.68 -6.64
N THR A 86 -4.53 17.69 -7.13
CA THR A 86 -4.92 18.87 -6.35
C THR A 86 -6.13 18.61 -5.45
N ASP A 87 -6.89 17.54 -5.70
CA ASP A 87 -8.11 17.12 -5.01
C ASP A 87 -7.86 16.00 -3.97
N ARG A 88 -6.64 15.94 -3.42
CA ARG A 88 -6.24 14.87 -2.49
C ARG A 88 -7.00 14.89 -1.16
N SER A 89 -7.31 13.70 -0.61
CA SER A 89 -8.02 13.54 0.66
C SER A 89 -7.09 13.26 1.86
N ASP A 90 -7.61 13.41 3.08
CA ASP A 90 -6.90 13.04 4.31
C ASP A 90 -6.64 11.52 4.40
N ASP A 91 -7.52 10.69 3.82
CA ASP A 91 -7.31 9.23 3.76
C ASP A 91 -6.15 8.88 2.82
N GLU A 92 -5.98 9.59 1.71
CA GLU A 92 -4.81 9.46 0.83
C GLU A 92 -3.50 9.87 1.55
N LEU A 93 -3.53 10.94 2.34
CA LEU A 93 -2.38 11.32 3.18
C LEU A 93 -2.09 10.29 4.27
N THR A 94 -3.11 9.64 4.81
CA THR A 94 -2.98 8.57 5.80
C THR A 94 -2.24 7.37 5.20
N LEU A 95 -2.50 7.02 3.94
CA LEU A 95 -1.76 5.97 3.23
C LEU A 95 -0.27 6.30 3.09
N VAL A 96 0.08 7.55 2.77
CA VAL A 96 1.48 7.99 2.69
C VAL A 96 2.15 7.93 4.07
N ALA A 97 1.46 8.41 5.11
CA ALA A 97 1.97 8.36 6.48
C ALA A 97 2.22 6.92 6.95
N TYR A 98 1.33 5.99 6.56
CA TYR A 98 1.52 4.56 6.78
C TYR A 98 2.78 4.04 6.09
N LEU A 99 2.98 4.30 4.81
CA LEU A 99 4.16 3.81 4.07
C LEU A 99 5.46 4.33 4.69
N ARG A 100 5.49 5.60 5.11
CA ARG A 100 6.64 6.19 5.81
C ARG A 100 7.00 5.41 7.08
N ARG A 101 5.99 4.92 7.83
CA ARG A 101 6.20 4.12 9.04
C ARG A 101 6.50 2.65 8.71
N ALA A 102 5.93 2.10 7.65
CA ALA A 102 6.19 0.72 7.24
C ALA A 102 7.65 0.52 6.80
N PHE A 103 8.27 1.56 6.24
CA PHE A 103 9.65 1.53 5.73
C PHE A 103 10.69 2.18 6.67
N SER A 104 10.32 2.51 7.91
CA SER A 104 11.21 3.13 8.90
C SER A 104 12.06 2.13 9.67
#